data_AF-A0A960TFJ4-F1
#
_entry.id   AF-A0A960TFJ4-F1
#
_cell.length_a   1.000
_cell.length_b   1.000
_cell.length_c   1.000
_cell.angle_alpha   90.00
_cell.angle_beta   90.00
_cell.angle_gamma   90.00
#
_symmetry.space_group_name_H-M   'P 1'
#
loop_
_entity.id
_entity.type
_entity.pdbx_description
1 polymer ?
#
loop_
_entity_poly.entity_id
_entity_poly.type
_entity_poly.pdbx_seq_one_letter_code
_entity_poly.pdbx_strand_id
1 'polypeptide(L)'
;MVSRSSLSSALLLTFLSFSITVSVQATEPEEGPGEIAARWFTAYVSGEVETVASLSTPDSREMAIQIATMRSRDLESKGMKGKLDVGDVQKWLSSMECQTGYSRAYCKPGDARKYLELHRIHDRWLVHYGEGRRTAVRPDASPASAEYQSPEKVAGRWHVAVVENDEETLKELATTDSLARTIDYSRQAFGNDEEVRARFVQSARKQADIMECRVEGEAALCRPQGKEKWITLKKVDGLWKVDFRGFIDVP
;
A
#
# COMPACT_ATOMS: atom_id res chain seq x y z
N MET A 1 -55.31 66.22 -22.57
CA MET A 1 -55.89 65.81 -21.27
C MET A 1 -56.10 64.31 -21.30
N VAL A 2 -55.90 63.64 -20.15
CA VAL A 2 -56.05 62.17 -19.90
C VAL A 2 -54.93 61.32 -20.49
N SER A 3 -54.27 60.36 -19.83
CA SER A 3 -54.03 59.99 -18.43
C SER A 3 -52.89 58.94 -18.53
N ARG A 4 -51.78 59.09 -17.78
CA ARG A 4 -50.71 58.07 -17.73
C ARG A 4 -50.82 57.33 -16.41
N SER A 5 -51.25 56.07 -16.48
CA SER A 5 -51.36 55.15 -15.35
C SER A 5 -50.20 54.15 -15.37
N SER A 6 -49.45 54.12 -14.27
CA SER A 6 -48.95 52.97 -13.50
C SER A 6 -48.78 51.61 -14.21
N LEU A 7 -47.60 50.99 -14.02
CA LEU A 7 -47.47 49.70 -13.31
C LEU A 7 -45.98 49.35 -13.10
N SER A 8 -45.55 49.41 -11.83
CA SER A 8 -44.27 48.87 -11.35
C SER A 8 -44.37 47.35 -11.20
N SER A 9 -43.53 46.60 -11.91
CA SER A 9 -43.32 45.18 -11.65
C SER A 9 -42.12 45.00 -10.71
N ALA A 10 -42.40 44.73 -9.44
CA ALA A 10 -41.40 44.27 -8.48
C ALA A 10 -41.23 42.75 -8.62
N LEU A 11 -40.08 42.31 -9.12
CA LEU A 11 -39.65 40.91 -9.10
C LEU A 11 -39.07 40.60 -7.71
N LEU A 12 -39.78 39.80 -6.92
CA LEU A 12 -39.30 39.19 -5.69
C LEU A 12 -38.45 37.96 -6.03
N LEU A 13 -37.13 38.08 -5.88
CA LEU A 13 -36.18 36.98 -5.91
C LEU A 13 -36.14 36.29 -4.55
N THR A 14 -36.82 35.14 -4.44
CA THR A 14 -36.70 34.24 -3.29
C THR A 14 -35.41 33.43 -3.39
N PHE A 15 -34.39 33.83 -2.63
CA PHE A 15 -33.16 33.05 -2.44
C PHE A 15 -33.42 31.88 -1.49
N LEU A 16 -33.54 30.67 -2.04
CA LEU A 16 -33.49 29.42 -1.29
C LEU A 16 -32.05 29.15 -0.88
N SER A 17 -31.73 29.40 0.40
CA SER A 17 -30.43 29.02 0.99
C SER A 17 -30.41 27.51 1.24
N PHE A 18 -29.77 26.76 0.34
CA PHE A 18 -29.41 25.36 0.58
C PHE A 18 -28.23 25.32 1.56
N SER A 19 -28.50 24.87 2.79
CA SER A 19 -27.44 24.56 3.76
C SER A 19 -26.82 23.21 3.37
N ILE A 20 -25.64 23.26 2.74
CA ILE A 20 -24.84 22.06 2.48
C ILE A 20 -24.22 21.63 3.81
N THR A 21 -24.74 20.56 4.39
CA THR A 21 -24.13 19.89 5.55
C THR A 21 -22.97 19.02 5.03
N VAL A 22 -21.75 19.53 5.18
CA VAL A 22 -20.54 18.75 4.93
C VAL A 22 -20.37 17.79 6.11
N SER A 23 -20.77 16.54 5.92
CA SER A 23 -20.46 15.46 6.86
C SER A 23 -18.96 15.16 6.78
N VAL A 24 -18.21 15.63 7.78
CA VAL A 24 -16.83 15.23 8.00
C VAL A 24 -16.84 13.77 8.42
N GLN A 25 -16.61 12.84 7.48
CA GLN A 25 -16.34 11.45 7.82
C GLN A 25 -15.02 11.42 8.58
N ALA A 26 -15.09 11.11 9.88
CA ALA A 26 -13.92 10.81 10.67
C ALA A 26 -13.21 9.61 10.04
N THR A 27 -12.02 9.84 9.49
CA THR A 27 -11.12 8.79 9.04
C THR A 27 -10.75 7.95 10.26
N GLU A 28 -11.13 6.66 10.25
CA GLU A 28 -10.67 5.72 11.27
C GLU A 28 -9.13 5.71 11.30
N PRO A 29 -8.51 5.60 12.48
CA PRO A 29 -7.06 5.54 12.59
C PRO A 29 -6.53 4.38 11.73
N GLU A 30 -5.55 4.66 10.86
CA GLU A 30 -4.89 3.63 10.07
C GLU A 30 -4.24 2.60 11.01
N GLU A 31 -4.77 1.37 11.04
CA GLU A 31 -4.21 0.29 11.85
C GLU A 31 -2.78 -0.02 11.39
N GLY A 32 -1.85 -0.03 12.33
CA GLY A 32 -0.45 -0.33 12.06
C GLY A 32 -0.22 -1.81 11.71
N PRO A 33 0.92 -2.16 11.08
CA PRO A 33 1.22 -3.55 10.73
C PRO A 33 1.29 -4.47 11.96
N GLY A 34 1.74 -3.95 13.12
CA GLY A 34 1.76 -4.72 14.37
C GLY A 34 0.37 -5.08 14.89
N GLU A 35 -0.60 -4.18 14.75
CA GLU A 35 -1.98 -4.41 15.17
C GLU A 35 -2.65 -5.44 14.27
N ILE A 36 -2.47 -5.32 12.94
CA ILE A 36 -2.93 -6.32 11.98
C ILE A 36 -2.31 -7.68 12.24
N ALA A 37 -1.00 -7.75 12.48
CA ALA A 37 -0.31 -9.00 12.80
C ALA A 37 -0.86 -9.63 14.09
N ALA A 38 -1.05 -8.85 15.15
CA ALA A 38 -1.58 -9.33 16.42
C ALA A 38 -3.02 -9.85 16.29
N ARG A 39 -3.88 -9.13 15.55
CA ARG A 39 -5.26 -9.54 15.26
C ARG A 39 -5.30 -10.83 14.45
N TRP A 40 -4.48 -10.93 13.40
CA TRP A 40 -4.39 -12.12 12.57
C TRP A 40 -3.92 -13.33 13.38
N PHE A 41 -2.87 -13.17 14.22
CA PHE A 41 -2.38 -14.24 15.08
C PHE A 41 -3.44 -14.69 16.09
N THR A 42 -4.12 -13.73 16.74
CA THR A 42 -5.20 -14.03 17.69
C THR A 42 -6.30 -14.84 17.02
N ALA A 43 -6.76 -14.39 15.85
CA ALA A 43 -7.77 -15.11 15.07
C ALA A 43 -7.31 -16.51 14.68
N TYR A 44 -6.06 -16.65 14.22
CA TYR A 44 -5.50 -17.94 13.84
C TYR A 44 -5.43 -18.91 15.03
N VAL A 45 -4.89 -18.48 16.18
CA VAL A 45 -4.78 -19.36 17.35
C VAL A 45 -6.13 -19.74 17.91
N SER A 46 -7.13 -18.84 17.84
CA SER A 46 -8.52 -19.06 18.25
C SER A 46 -9.35 -19.89 17.25
N GLY A 47 -8.85 -20.12 16.03
CA GLY A 47 -9.56 -20.85 14.99
C GLY A 47 -10.68 -20.04 14.30
N GLU A 48 -10.57 -18.71 14.31
CA GLU A 48 -11.50 -17.78 13.64
C GLU A 48 -11.15 -17.63 12.15
N VAL A 49 -11.68 -18.56 11.33
CA VAL A 49 -11.34 -18.66 9.90
C VAL A 49 -11.70 -17.40 9.12
N GLU A 50 -12.86 -16.79 9.38
CA GLU A 50 -13.33 -15.58 8.67
C GLU A 50 -12.43 -14.36 8.95
N THR A 51 -12.03 -14.18 10.22
CA THR A 51 -11.13 -13.10 10.61
C THR A 51 -9.77 -13.28 9.94
N VAL A 52 -9.21 -14.49 9.95
CA VAL A 52 -7.96 -14.81 9.22
C VAL A 52 -8.09 -14.48 7.73
N ALA A 53 -9.18 -14.88 7.09
CA ALA A 53 -9.40 -14.63 5.66
C ALA A 53 -9.50 -13.14 5.30
N SER A 54 -10.15 -12.34 6.15
CA SER A 54 -10.34 -10.90 5.93
C SER A 54 -9.05 -10.09 6.14
N LEU A 55 -8.16 -10.57 7.01
CA LEU A 55 -6.87 -9.97 7.30
C LEU A 55 -5.72 -10.47 6.40
N SER A 56 -6.00 -11.41 5.49
CA SER A 56 -4.99 -11.95 4.57
C SER A 56 -5.03 -11.28 3.20
N THR A 57 -3.87 -11.21 2.54
CA THR A 57 -3.76 -10.71 1.16
C THR A 57 -4.59 -11.58 0.20
N PRO A 58 -5.11 -11.03 -0.91
CA PRO A 58 -5.93 -11.79 -1.85
C PRO A 58 -5.26 -13.07 -2.39
N ASP A 59 -3.95 -13.02 -2.62
CA ASP A 59 -3.14 -14.12 -3.14
C ASP A 59 -2.81 -15.21 -2.10
N SER A 60 -2.85 -14.89 -0.79
CA SER A 60 -2.59 -15.84 0.28
C SER A 60 -3.85 -16.30 1.04
N ARG A 61 -5.01 -15.69 0.74
CA ARG A 61 -6.27 -15.91 1.45
C ARG A 61 -6.69 -17.38 1.50
N GLU A 62 -6.61 -18.10 0.39
CA GLU A 62 -7.04 -19.51 0.34
C GLU A 62 -6.18 -20.41 1.25
N MET A 63 -4.87 -20.23 1.21
CA MET A 63 -3.94 -20.93 2.10
C MET A 63 -4.18 -20.57 3.57
N ALA A 64 -4.41 -19.28 3.86
CA ALA A 64 -4.74 -18.79 5.20
C ALA A 64 -6.05 -19.40 5.73
N ILE A 65 -7.07 -19.55 4.88
CA ILE A 65 -8.32 -20.25 5.21
C ILE A 65 -8.03 -21.72 5.53
N GLN A 66 -7.24 -22.39 4.70
CA GLN A 66 -6.91 -23.81 4.88
C GLN A 66 -6.21 -24.07 6.21
N ILE A 67 -5.18 -23.29 6.55
CA ILE A 67 -4.46 -23.46 7.82
C ILE A 67 -5.32 -23.12 9.05
N ALA A 68 -6.16 -22.08 8.97
CA ALA A 68 -7.06 -21.73 10.06
C ALA A 68 -8.15 -22.80 10.25
N THR A 69 -8.64 -23.39 9.16
CA THR A 69 -9.62 -24.49 9.22
C THR A 69 -9.01 -25.74 9.87
N MET A 70 -7.78 -26.11 9.49
CA MET A 70 -7.07 -27.22 10.13
C MET A 70 -6.86 -26.96 11.63
N ARG A 71 -6.47 -25.73 11.98
CA ARG A 71 -6.29 -25.34 13.39
C ARG A 71 -7.61 -25.40 14.17
N SER A 72 -8.70 -24.89 13.59
CA SER A 72 -10.03 -24.92 14.21
C SER A 72 -10.49 -26.36 14.51
N ARG A 73 -10.31 -27.28 13.54
CA ARG A 73 -10.59 -28.72 13.73
C ARG A 73 -9.72 -29.37 14.80
N ASP A 74 -8.43 -29.03 14.86
CA ASP A 74 -7.52 -29.52 15.90
C ASP A 74 -8.01 -29.09 17.30
N LEU A 75 -8.42 -27.83 17.46
CA LEU A 75 -8.96 -27.31 18.72
C LEU A 75 -10.28 -27.99 19.11
N GLU A 76 -11.15 -28.26 18.13
CA GLU A 76 -12.39 -29.02 18.33
C GLU A 76 -12.11 -30.44 18.82
N SER A 77 -11.21 -31.16 18.14
CA SER A 77 -10.89 -32.55 18.50
C SER A 77 -10.28 -32.68 19.90
N LYS A 78 -9.57 -31.64 20.36
CA LYS A 78 -8.99 -31.58 21.72
C LYS A 78 -9.96 -31.03 22.78
N GLY A 79 -11.17 -30.62 22.40
CA GLY A 79 -12.11 -29.95 23.31
C GLY A 79 -11.58 -28.63 23.88
N MET A 80 -10.69 -27.98 23.13
CA MET A 80 -10.00 -26.72 23.48
C MET A 80 -10.59 -25.50 22.77
N LYS A 81 -11.59 -25.67 21.90
CA LYS A 81 -12.30 -24.56 21.26
C LYS A 81 -12.88 -23.62 22.34
N GLY A 82 -12.50 -22.35 22.30
CA GLY A 82 -12.91 -21.35 23.30
C GLY A 82 -12.22 -21.46 24.68
N LYS A 83 -11.26 -22.39 24.84
CA LYS A 83 -10.48 -22.57 26.09
C LYS A 83 -9.02 -22.12 25.96
N LEU A 84 -8.64 -21.53 24.82
CA LEU A 84 -7.33 -20.90 24.72
C LEU A 84 -7.25 -19.78 25.75
N ASP A 85 -6.19 -19.82 26.56
CA ASP A 85 -5.91 -18.73 27.48
C ASP A 85 -5.51 -17.50 26.65
N VAL A 86 -6.49 -16.64 26.41
CA VAL A 86 -6.32 -15.38 25.69
C VAL A 86 -5.25 -14.53 26.39
N GLY A 87 -5.10 -14.64 27.71
CA GLY A 87 -4.08 -13.92 28.48
C GLY A 87 -2.67 -14.32 28.08
N ASP A 88 -2.40 -15.60 27.89
CA ASP A 88 -1.09 -16.10 27.46
C ASP A 88 -0.77 -15.66 26.02
N VAL A 89 -1.76 -15.72 25.13
CA VAL A 89 -1.62 -15.24 23.73
C VAL A 89 -1.32 -13.75 23.73
N GLN A 90 -2.08 -12.96 24.50
CA GLN A 90 -1.94 -11.51 24.51
C GLN A 90 -0.62 -11.06 25.15
N LYS A 91 -0.16 -11.78 26.18
CA LYS A 91 1.18 -11.60 26.75
C LYS A 91 2.27 -11.89 25.72
N TRP A 92 2.16 -12.97 24.96
CA TRP A 92 3.11 -13.29 23.89
C TRP A 92 3.09 -12.22 22.79
N LEU A 93 1.91 -11.77 22.37
CA LEU A 93 1.74 -10.71 21.37
C LEU A 93 2.21 -9.34 21.87
N SER A 94 2.26 -9.07 23.18
CA SER A 94 2.80 -7.82 23.72
C SER A 94 4.29 -7.61 23.39
N SER A 95 5.00 -8.69 23.04
CA SER A 95 6.39 -8.66 22.56
C SER A 95 6.50 -8.61 21.04
N MET A 96 5.47 -8.11 20.34
CA MET A 96 5.47 -7.97 18.88
C MET A 96 6.54 -6.96 18.45
N GLU A 97 7.49 -7.45 17.65
CA GLU A 97 8.50 -6.64 16.97
C GLU A 97 8.17 -6.58 15.48
N CYS A 98 8.01 -5.37 14.95
CA CYS A 98 7.79 -5.15 13.52
C CYS A 98 8.93 -4.36 12.91
N GLN A 99 9.41 -4.84 11.76
CA GLN A 99 10.25 -4.08 10.84
C GLN A 99 9.35 -3.56 9.72
N THR A 100 9.00 -2.28 9.78
CA THR A 100 8.04 -1.67 8.87
C THR A 100 8.78 -0.92 7.77
N GLY A 101 8.61 -1.38 6.53
CA GLY A 101 8.91 -0.62 5.31
C GLY A 101 7.65 0.06 4.77
N TYR A 102 7.71 0.56 3.53
CA TYR A 102 6.61 1.29 2.91
C TYR A 102 5.42 0.39 2.53
N SER A 103 5.67 -0.64 1.71
CA SER A 103 4.66 -1.59 1.24
C SER A 103 4.73 -2.94 1.94
N ARG A 104 5.75 -3.16 2.79
CA ARG A 104 5.99 -4.43 3.46
C ARG A 104 6.35 -4.22 4.91
N ALA A 105 5.87 -5.09 5.77
CA ALA A 105 6.31 -5.18 7.15
C ALA A 105 6.58 -6.64 7.52
N TYR A 106 7.53 -6.85 8.41
CA TYR A 106 7.84 -8.16 8.96
C TYR A 106 7.63 -8.09 10.46
N CYS A 107 6.59 -8.75 10.94
CA CYS A 107 6.21 -8.74 12.35
C CYS A 107 6.40 -10.13 12.96
N LYS A 108 6.95 -10.21 14.17
CA LYS A 108 6.98 -11.45 14.94
C LYS A 108 6.70 -11.15 16.42
N PRO A 109 5.97 -12.02 17.11
CA PRO A 109 5.89 -11.96 18.57
C PRO A 109 7.09 -12.65 19.22
N GLY A 110 7.79 -11.95 20.11
CA GLY A 110 8.75 -12.51 21.05
C GLY A 110 9.86 -13.35 20.41
N ASP A 111 9.93 -14.61 20.84
CA ASP A 111 10.91 -15.61 20.41
C ASP A 111 10.45 -16.44 19.19
N ALA A 112 9.38 -16.03 18.50
CA ALA A 112 8.89 -16.71 17.31
C ALA A 112 10.00 -16.86 16.27
N ARG A 113 10.16 -18.08 15.75
CA ARG A 113 11.21 -18.41 14.78
C ARG A 113 11.00 -17.78 13.41
N LYS A 114 9.77 -17.37 13.09
CA LYS A 114 9.39 -16.86 11.77
C LYS A 114 8.68 -15.53 11.93
N TYR A 115 8.97 -14.63 11.00
CA TYR A 115 8.21 -13.41 10.82
C TYR A 115 6.94 -13.71 10.02
N LEU A 116 5.87 -13.05 10.41
CA LEU A 116 4.70 -12.82 9.59
C LEU A 116 5.02 -11.69 8.63
N GLU A 117 4.83 -11.93 7.35
CA GLU A 117 4.97 -10.91 6.32
C GLU A 117 3.62 -10.21 6.13
N LEU A 118 3.65 -8.88 6.08
CA LEU A 118 2.48 -8.05 5.80
C LEU A 118 2.77 -7.18 4.58
N HIS A 119 1.77 -7.01 3.73
CA HIS A 119 1.78 -6.12 2.58
C HIS A 119 0.79 -4.99 2.79
N ARG A 120 1.16 -3.77 2.36
CA ARG A 120 0.22 -2.65 2.28
C ARG A 120 -0.47 -2.71 0.92
N ILE A 121 -1.77 -2.98 0.91
CA ILE A 121 -2.60 -3.07 -0.29
C ILE A 121 -3.76 -2.08 -0.13
N HIS A 122 -3.83 -1.08 -1.00
CA HIS A 122 -4.86 -0.02 -0.94
C HIS A 122 -4.90 0.65 0.44
N ASP A 123 -3.75 1.14 0.89
CA ASP A 123 -3.51 1.77 2.19
C ASP A 123 -3.73 0.89 3.43
N ARG A 124 -4.12 -0.38 3.25
CA ARG A 124 -4.37 -1.32 4.36
C ARG A 124 -3.28 -2.37 4.47
N TRP A 125 -2.82 -2.61 5.69
CA TRP A 125 -1.93 -3.74 5.97
C TRP A 125 -2.72 -5.06 5.95
N LEU A 126 -2.21 -6.05 5.22
CA LEU A 126 -2.76 -7.40 5.13
C LEU A 126 -1.64 -8.42 5.26
N VAL A 127 -1.93 -9.55 5.88
CA VAL A 127 -0.97 -10.64 6.10
C VAL A 127 -0.80 -11.46 4.84
N HIS A 128 0.44 -11.64 4.40
CA HIS A 128 0.79 -12.51 3.28
C HIS A 128 1.28 -13.87 3.82
N TYR A 129 0.41 -14.88 3.77
CA TYR A 129 0.71 -16.22 4.28
C TYR A 129 1.11 -17.18 3.13
N GLY A 130 2.42 -17.31 2.88
CA GLY A 130 2.96 -18.13 1.77
C GLY A 130 3.72 -19.41 2.21
N GLU A 131 3.71 -20.43 1.34
CA GLU A 131 4.50 -21.65 1.50
C GLU A 131 6.01 -21.39 1.38
N GLY A 132 6.65 -21.07 2.49
CA GLY A 132 8.03 -21.48 2.72
C GLY A 132 9.14 -20.47 2.41
N ARG A 133 10.04 -20.38 3.40
CA ARG A 133 11.45 -19.99 3.30
C ARG A 133 11.73 -18.60 2.74
N ARG A 134 11.55 -17.56 3.56
CA ARG A 134 12.57 -16.53 3.66
C ARG A 134 12.84 -16.25 5.14
N THR A 135 13.97 -16.76 5.62
CA THR A 135 14.69 -16.12 6.73
C THR A 135 14.71 -14.64 6.44
N ALA A 136 14.11 -13.83 7.30
CA ALA A 136 14.30 -12.39 7.26
C ALA A 136 15.81 -12.14 7.28
N VAL A 137 16.37 -11.71 6.15
CA VAL A 137 17.67 -11.05 6.16
C VAL A 137 17.42 -9.82 7.00
N ARG A 138 18.02 -9.80 8.19
CA ARG A 138 18.01 -8.68 9.11
C ARG A 138 18.47 -7.46 8.31
N PRO A 139 17.62 -6.47 7.99
CA PRO A 139 18.11 -5.22 7.44
C PRO A 139 18.84 -4.57 8.61
N ASP A 140 20.17 -4.54 8.54
CA ASP A 140 20.97 -3.87 9.54
C ASP A 140 20.44 -2.46 9.74
N ALA A 141 20.05 -2.19 10.99
CA ALA A 141 19.54 -0.91 11.42
C ALA A 141 20.65 0.14 11.29
N SER A 142 20.37 1.21 10.57
CA SER A 142 21.12 2.47 10.69
C SER A 142 20.13 3.64 10.77
N PRO A 143 20.27 4.56 11.75
CA PRO A 143 19.25 5.55 12.07
C PRO A 143 19.38 6.85 11.25
N ALA A 144 18.22 7.37 10.84
CA ALA A 144 17.81 8.77 10.63
C ALA A 144 18.85 9.85 10.22
N SER A 145 18.78 10.29 8.96
CA SER A 145 18.69 11.72 8.54
C SER A 145 18.59 11.81 7.00
N ALA A 146 17.71 12.68 6.48
CA ALA A 146 17.09 12.66 5.14
C ALA A 146 16.16 11.45 4.97
N GLU A 147 14.89 11.72 4.68
CA GLU A 147 13.81 10.73 4.62
C GLU A 147 14.21 9.55 3.72
N TYR A 148 14.68 8.44 4.30
CA TYR A 148 15.20 7.29 3.56
C TYR A 148 14.03 6.62 2.83
N GLN A 149 13.81 7.02 1.58
CA GLN A 149 12.76 6.45 0.74
C GLN A 149 13.21 5.06 0.28
N SER A 150 12.43 4.02 0.54
CA SER A 150 12.72 2.67 0.02
C SER A 150 12.66 2.69 -1.52
N PRO A 151 13.35 1.77 -2.22
CA PRO A 151 13.28 1.69 -3.67
C PRO A 151 11.85 1.47 -4.17
N GLU A 152 11.00 0.74 -3.43
CA GLU A 152 9.57 0.57 -3.74
C GLU A 152 8.82 1.91 -3.72
N LYS A 153 9.07 2.75 -2.70
CA LYS A 153 8.43 4.08 -2.57
C LYS A 153 8.84 4.98 -3.73
N VAL A 154 10.14 5.02 -4.06
CA VAL A 154 10.65 5.80 -5.20
C VAL A 154 10.07 5.30 -6.51
N ALA A 155 10.05 3.99 -6.73
CA ALA A 155 9.51 3.36 -7.92
C ALA A 155 8.00 3.60 -8.08
N GLY A 156 7.23 3.49 -6.99
CA GLY A 156 5.79 3.75 -6.99
C GLY A 156 5.47 5.22 -7.27
N ARG A 157 6.17 6.17 -6.60
CA ARG A 157 6.02 7.60 -6.89
C ARG A 157 6.37 7.94 -8.33
N TRP A 158 7.46 7.36 -8.85
CA TRP A 158 7.87 7.57 -10.23
C TRP A 158 6.82 7.05 -11.21
N HIS A 159 6.25 5.87 -10.95
CA HIS A 159 5.22 5.28 -11.80
C HIS A 159 3.97 6.15 -11.89
N VAL A 160 3.51 6.71 -10.77
CA VAL A 160 2.38 7.66 -10.76
C VAL A 160 2.74 8.95 -11.49
N ALA A 161 3.91 9.54 -11.19
CA ALA A 161 4.36 10.80 -11.79
C ALA A 161 4.51 10.72 -13.32
N VAL A 162 4.95 9.57 -13.85
CA VAL A 162 5.03 9.29 -15.29
C VAL A 162 3.64 9.28 -15.95
N VAL A 163 2.61 8.82 -15.25
CA VAL A 163 1.25 8.78 -15.81
C VAL A 163 0.56 10.14 -15.67
N GLU A 164 0.83 10.86 -14.59
CA GLU A 164 0.32 12.22 -14.35
C GLU A 164 1.06 13.28 -15.19
N ASN A 165 2.19 12.93 -15.80
CA ASN A 165 3.11 13.85 -16.45
C ASN A 165 3.60 14.96 -15.51
N ASP A 166 3.86 14.59 -14.25
CA ASP A 166 4.38 15.48 -13.20
C ASP A 166 5.90 15.62 -13.33
N GLU A 167 6.33 16.53 -14.21
CA GLU A 167 7.75 16.75 -14.50
C GLU A 167 8.57 17.18 -13.28
N GLU A 168 7.98 17.85 -12.29
CA GLU A 168 8.70 18.26 -11.08
C GLU A 168 9.03 17.03 -10.22
N THR A 169 8.05 16.15 -9.97
CA THR A 169 8.31 14.89 -9.28
C THR A 169 9.28 14.00 -10.07
N LEU A 170 9.20 13.99 -11.41
CA LEU A 170 10.13 13.22 -12.24
C LEU A 170 11.57 13.75 -12.14
N LYS A 171 11.79 15.07 -12.03
CA LYS A 171 13.11 15.68 -11.78
C LYS A 171 13.71 15.24 -10.45
N GLU A 172 12.88 15.11 -9.41
CA GLU A 172 13.34 14.66 -8.10
C GLU A 172 13.77 13.18 -8.12
N LEU A 173 12.94 12.33 -8.72
CA LEU A 173 13.05 10.88 -8.64
C LEU A 173 13.97 10.27 -9.69
N ALA A 174 14.15 10.90 -10.86
CA ALA A 174 15.01 10.39 -11.91
C ALA A 174 16.48 10.77 -11.65
N THR A 175 17.38 9.93 -12.14
CA THR A 175 18.79 10.29 -12.23
C THR A 175 18.97 11.36 -13.31
N THR A 176 19.99 12.21 -13.19
CA THR A 176 20.26 13.28 -14.17
C THR A 176 20.36 12.73 -15.59
N ASP A 177 21.02 11.57 -15.75
CA ASP A 177 21.23 10.93 -17.06
C ASP A 177 19.96 10.32 -17.67
N SER A 178 18.96 10.01 -16.84
CA SER A 178 17.71 9.37 -17.31
C SER A 178 16.53 10.32 -17.39
N LEU A 179 16.63 11.52 -16.83
CA LEU A 179 15.52 12.48 -16.72
C LEU A 179 14.86 12.77 -18.07
N ALA A 180 15.65 13.09 -19.10
CA ALA A 180 15.13 13.39 -20.43
C ALA A 180 14.30 12.23 -21.00
N ARG A 181 14.81 11.00 -20.90
CA ARG A 181 14.08 9.79 -21.34
C ARG A 181 12.81 9.54 -20.54
N THR A 182 12.86 9.80 -19.24
CA THR A 182 11.69 9.67 -18.36
C THR A 182 10.57 10.64 -18.76
N ILE A 183 10.91 11.91 -19.01
CA ILE A 183 9.94 12.93 -19.44
C ILE A 183 9.38 12.58 -20.83
N ASP A 184 10.24 12.17 -21.77
CA ASP A 184 9.79 11.78 -23.10
C ASP A 184 8.84 10.58 -23.06
N TYR A 185 9.15 9.56 -22.24
CA TYR A 185 8.28 8.41 -22.04
C TYR A 185 6.91 8.80 -21.46
N SER A 186 6.92 9.63 -20.42
CA SER A 186 5.72 10.18 -19.77
C SER A 186 4.77 10.86 -20.78
N ARG A 187 5.32 11.71 -21.65
CA ARG A 187 4.55 12.44 -22.67
C ARG A 187 4.03 11.52 -23.80
N GLN A 188 4.78 10.49 -24.18
CA GLN A 188 4.43 9.63 -25.31
C GLN A 188 3.46 8.50 -24.94
N ALA A 189 3.59 7.94 -23.74
CA ALA A 189 2.94 6.68 -23.39
C ALA A 189 1.45 6.82 -23.00
N PHE A 190 1.04 7.96 -22.45
CA PHE A 190 -0.29 8.09 -21.81
C PHE A 190 -1.25 9.05 -22.51
N GLY A 191 -0.85 9.64 -23.64
CA GLY A 191 -1.70 10.50 -24.46
C GLY A 191 -2.16 11.80 -23.76
N ASN A 192 -2.88 12.66 -24.49
CA ASN A 192 -3.35 13.95 -23.98
C ASN A 192 -4.83 13.95 -23.56
N ASP A 193 -5.55 12.85 -23.73
CA ASP A 193 -6.94 12.74 -23.31
C ASP A 193 -7.04 12.69 -21.78
N GLU A 194 -7.83 13.58 -21.19
CA GLU A 194 -7.92 13.76 -19.74
C GLU A 194 -8.66 12.60 -19.06
N GLU A 195 -9.74 12.10 -19.66
CA GLU A 195 -10.56 11.04 -19.08
C GLU A 195 -9.83 9.70 -19.12
N VAL A 196 -9.17 9.40 -20.25
CA VAL A 196 -8.32 8.22 -20.42
C VAL A 196 -7.17 8.26 -19.41
N ARG A 197 -6.51 9.42 -19.26
CA ARG A 197 -5.41 9.60 -18.32
C ARG A 197 -5.85 9.45 -16.88
N ALA A 198 -7.00 9.98 -16.48
CA ALA A 198 -7.53 9.78 -15.11
C ALA A 198 -7.69 8.29 -14.75
N ARG A 199 -8.11 7.45 -15.69
CA ARG A 199 -8.18 5.98 -15.49
C ARG A 199 -6.79 5.37 -15.33
N PHE A 200 -5.82 5.80 -16.15
CA PHE A 200 -4.43 5.35 -16.00
C PHE A 200 -3.84 5.77 -14.66
N VAL A 201 -4.10 6.99 -14.20
CA VAL A 201 -3.62 7.49 -12.89
C VAL A 201 -4.17 6.62 -11.75
N GLN A 202 -5.47 6.32 -11.75
CA GLN A 202 -6.05 5.43 -10.74
C GLN A 202 -5.42 4.04 -10.77
N SER A 203 -5.15 3.49 -11.96
CA SER A 203 -4.45 2.21 -12.12
C SER A 203 -3.01 2.28 -11.63
N ALA A 204 -2.29 3.36 -11.93
CA ALA A 204 -0.92 3.59 -11.51
C ALA A 204 -0.79 3.71 -9.99
N ARG A 205 -1.72 4.41 -9.33
CA ARG A 205 -1.77 4.50 -7.86
C ARG A 205 -1.93 3.13 -7.21
N LYS A 206 -2.87 2.32 -7.71
CA LYS A 206 -3.05 0.93 -7.24
C LYS A 206 -1.80 0.07 -7.46
N GLN A 207 -1.10 0.27 -8.58
CA GLN A 207 0.14 -0.44 -8.88
C GLN A 207 1.32 0.02 -8.01
N ALA A 208 1.36 1.31 -7.65
CA ALA A 208 2.37 1.87 -6.78
C ALA A 208 2.34 1.28 -5.35
N ASP A 209 1.18 0.85 -4.88
CA ASP A 209 1.02 0.20 -3.57
C ASP A 209 1.66 -1.20 -3.53
N ILE A 210 1.66 -1.90 -4.67
CA ILE A 210 2.11 -3.30 -4.79
C ILE A 210 3.47 -3.42 -5.48
N MET A 211 4.33 -2.40 -5.34
CA MET A 211 5.68 -2.44 -5.89
C MET A 211 6.52 -3.49 -5.17
N GLU A 212 7.15 -4.37 -5.96
CA GLU A 212 8.18 -5.29 -5.51
C GLU A 212 9.53 -4.90 -6.11
N CYS A 213 10.58 -4.89 -5.27
CA CYS A 213 11.94 -4.62 -5.71
C CYS A 213 12.89 -5.76 -5.35
N ARG A 214 13.82 -6.06 -6.26
CA ARG A 214 15.01 -6.88 -6.02
C ARG A 214 16.19 -5.93 -5.82
N VAL A 215 16.72 -5.87 -4.61
CA VAL A 215 17.80 -4.94 -4.23
C VAL A 215 19.12 -5.68 -4.16
N GLU A 216 20.13 -5.19 -4.86
CA GLU A 216 21.50 -5.71 -4.88
C GLU A 216 22.48 -4.55 -4.67
N GLY A 217 22.91 -4.37 -3.41
CA GLY A 217 23.81 -3.28 -3.02
C GLY A 217 23.20 -1.89 -3.27
N GLU A 218 23.74 -1.18 -4.25
CA GLU A 218 23.32 0.17 -4.64
C GLU A 218 22.39 0.19 -5.87
N ALA A 219 22.02 -0.97 -6.39
CA ALA A 219 21.07 -1.11 -7.49
C ALA A 219 19.78 -1.80 -7.01
N ALA A 220 18.67 -1.47 -7.65
CA ALA A 220 17.41 -2.18 -7.46
C ALA A 220 16.68 -2.33 -8.79
N LEU A 221 16.00 -3.46 -8.96
CA LEU A 221 15.03 -3.68 -10.03
C LEU A 221 13.65 -3.68 -9.40
N CYS A 222 12.76 -2.83 -9.86
CA CYS A 222 11.42 -2.68 -9.32
C CYS A 222 10.33 -2.91 -10.37
N ARG A 223 9.18 -3.43 -9.95
CA ARG A 223 7.99 -3.52 -10.79
C ARG A 223 6.72 -3.61 -9.92
N PRO A 224 5.54 -3.32 -10.46
CA PRO A 224 4.30 -3.72 -9.81
C PRO A 224 4.20 -5.25 -9.79
N GLN A 225 3.71 -5.82 -8.69
CA GLN A 225 3.51 -7.26 -8.55
C GLN A 225 2.65 -7.81 -9.71
N GLY A 226 3.08 -8.95 -10.28
CA GLY A 226 2.40 -9.60 -11.40
C GLY A 226 2.62 -8.93 -12.77
N LYS A 227 3.47 -7.91 -12.88
CA LYS A 227 3.93 -7.37 -14.17
C LYS A 227 5.23 -8.03 -14.59
N GLU A 228 5.51 -8.10 -15.88
CA GLU A 228 6.74 -8.72 -16.40
C GLU A 228 7.89 -7.72 -16.46
N LYS A 229 7.57 -6.45 -16.76
CA LYS A 229 8.50 -5.37 -17.03
C LYS A 229 9.06 -4.76 -15.74
N TRP A 230 10.39 -4.67 -15.67
CA TRP A 230 11.12 -4.07 -14.55
C TRP A 230 11.68 -2.70 -14.92
N ILE A 231 11.76 -1.81 -13.93
CA ILE A 231 12.49 -0.54 -13.98
C ILE A 231 13.72 -0.62 -13.09
N THR A 232 14.78 0.10 -13.47
CA THR A 232 16.03 0.13 -12.72
C THR A 232 16.11 1.37 -11.84
N LEU A 233 16.54 1.17 -10.60
CA LEU A 233 16.88 2.20 -9.63
C LEU A 233 18.34 2.05 -9.22
N LYS A 234 18.98 3.18 -8.89
CA LYS A 234 20.31 3.22 -8.29
C LYS A 234 20.37 4.22 -7.13
N LYS A 235 21.26 4.00 -6.17
CA LYS A 235 21.57 5.01 -5.16
C LYS A 235 22.47 6.10 -5.76
N VAL A 236 22.09 7.35 -5.56
CA VAL A 236 22.87 8.55 -5.89
C VAL A 236 22.90 9.40 -4.62
N ASP A 237 24.09 9.65 -4.09
CA ASP A 237 24.29 10.38 -2.82
C ASP A 237 23.47 9.80 -1.65
N GLY A 238 23.37 8.47 -1.59
CA GLY A 238 22.61 7.74 -0.56
C GLY A 238 21.10 7.69 -0.78
N LEU A 239 20.57 8.36 -1.81
CA LEU A 239 19.14 8.38 -2.15
C LEU A 239 18.84 7.50 -3.35
N TRP A 240 17.75 6.74 -3.30
CA TRP A 240 17.29 5.97 -4.44
C TRP A 240 16.74 6.89 -5.54
N LYS A 241 17.19 6.67 -6.77
CA LYS A 241 16.70 7.35 -7.98
C LYS A 241 16.48 6.36 -9.11
N VAL A 242 15.52 6.64 -9.97
CA VAL A 242 15.22 5.83 -11.16
C VAL A 242 16.25 6.10 -12.25
N ASP A 243 16.94 5.05 -12.72
CA ASP A 243 17.83 5.07 -13.90
C ASP A 243 17.05 4.48 -15.09
N PHE A 244 16.14 5.27 -15.64
CA PHE A 244 15.25 4.81 -16.71
C PHE A 244 16.00 4.68 -18.04
N ARG A 245 16.12 3.43 -18.49
CA ARG A 245 16.73 3.05 -19.78
C ARG A 245 15.75 2.28 -20.68
N GLY A 246 14.46 2.35 -20.34
CA GLY A 246 13.44 1.45 -20.84
C GLY A 246 13.12 0.34 -19.83
N PHE A 247 12.08 -0.42 -20.12
CA PHE A 247 11.72 -1.58 -19.31
C PHE A 247 12.59 -2.78 -19.67
N ILE A 248 12.94 -3.55 -18.65
CA ILE A 248 13.76 -4.75 -18.81
C ILE A 248 12.88 -5.98 -18.61
N ASP A 249 13.06 -6.97 -19.48
CA ASP A 249 12.57 -8.33 -19.27
C ASP A 249 13.62 -9.08 -18.46
N VAL A 250 13.27 -9.43 -17.23
CA VAL A 250 14.13 -10.29 -16.41
C VAL A 250 13.61 -11.72 -16.55
N PRO A 251 14.44 -12.65 -17.03
CA PRO A 251 14.06 -14.06 -17.18
C PRO A 251 13.71 -14.73 -15.84
#